data_AF-A0A9P9YVK3-F1
#
_entry.id   AF-A0A9P9YVK3-F1
#
_cell.length_a   1.000
_cell.length_b   1.000
_cell.length_c   1.000
_cell.angle_alpha   90.00
_cell.angle_beta   90.00
_cell.angle_gamma   90.00
#
_symmetry.space_group_name_H-M   'P 1'
#
loop_
_entity.id
_entity.type
_entity.pdbx_description
1 polymer ?
#
loop_
_entity_poly.entity_id
_entity_poly.type
_entity_poly.pdbx_seq_one_letter_code
_entity_poly.pdbx_strand_id
1 'polypeptide(L)'
;MKCGFQVFVFVSLGAALAISLPEHNCTEFFTYGVEDGKTFVGIFTAPKAGLQSISWHIKLTWLGMEDSPVHTIDHYPSEEQAVQNINNGLWAQLVVRFRNTSLEMPKLTLLEVNNMTLCSNPKSPLPSNTITINRGIVATREITTIKAERIKMHPVLPKIKPTFFIN
;
A
#
# COMPACT_ATOMS: atom_id res chain seq x y z
N MET A 1 -46.23 -35.97 33.00
CA MET A 1 -44.79 -35.63 32.94
C MET A 1 -44.48 -35.07 31.56
N LYS A 2 -44.13 -33.78 31.46
CA LYS A 2 -43.57 -33.19 30.23
C LYS A 2 -42.23 -32.59 30.61
N CYS A 3 -41.14 -33.27 30.24
CA CYS A 3 -39.77 -32.75 30.36
C CYS A 3 -39.53 -31.75 29.23
N GLY A 4 -39.52 -30.46 29.55
CA GLY A 4 -39.06 -29.42 28.64
C GLY A 4 -37.54 -29.39 28.65
N PHE A 5 -36.91 -29.73 27.53
CA PHE A 5 -35.47 -29.59 27.31
C PHE A 5 -35.24 -28.22 26.67
N GLN A 6 -34.71 -27.27 27.44
CA GLN A 6 -34.42 -25.91 26.96
C GLN A 6 -32.95 -25.81 26.56
N VAL A 7 -32.68 -25.67 25.27
CA VAL A 7 -31.33 -25.49 24.72
C VAL A 7 -31.00 -24.00 24.69
N PHE A 8 -30.04 -23.58 25.51
CA PHE A 8 -29.46 -22.23 25.45
C PHE A 8 -28.35 -22.21 24.40
N VAL A 9 -28.61 -21.62 23.23
CA VAL A 9 -27.60 -21.37 22.20
C VAL A 9 -26.93 -20.03 22.52
N PHE A 10 -25.70 -20.08 23.06
CA PHE A 10 -24.85 -18.90 23.18
C PHE A 10 -24.20 -18.60 21.83
N VAL A 11 -24.71 -17.60 21.12
CA VAL A 11 -24.06 -17.05 19.92
C VAL A 11 -23.00 -16.05 20.37
N SER A 12 -21.73 -16.46 20.39
CA SER A 12 -20.61 -15.55 20.55
C SER A 12 -20.36 -14.80 19.23
N LEU A 13 -20.84 -13.56 19.15
CA LEU A 13 -20.58 -12.67 18.03
C LEU A 13 -19.14 -12.12 18.15
N GLY A 14 -18.17 -12.84 17.59
CA GLY A 14 -16.80 -12.34 17.48
C GLY A 14 -16.75 -11.14 16.54
N ALA A 15 -16.57 -9.93 17.07
CA ALA A 15 -16.33 -8.74 16.26
C ALA A 15 -14.92 -8.83 15.64
N ALA A 16 -14.85 -9.19 14.35
CA ALA A 16 -13.63 -9.04 13.59
C ALA A 16 -13.43 -7.54 13.29
N LEU A 17 -12.43 -6.91 13.91
CA LEU A 17 -12.03 -5.55 13.54
C LEU A 17 -11.43 -5.59 12.13
N ALA A 18 -12.13 -4.98 11.17
CA ALA A 18 -11.63 -4.81 9.82
C ALA A 18 -10.81 -3.52 9.75
N ILE A 19 -9.60 -3.59 9.18
CA ILE A 19 -8.78 -2.40 8.91
C ILE A 19 -9.39 -1.63 7.73
N SER A 20 -9.55 -0.33 7.90
CA SER A 20 -10.05 0.57 6.84
C SER A 20 -8.93 0.90 5.84
N LEU A 21 -9.22 0.76 4.55
CA LEU A 21 -8.34 1.19 3.45
C LEU A 21 -8.84 2.54 2.92
N PRO A 22 -8.06 3.63 3.03
CA PRO A 22 -8.43 4.90 2.46
C PRO A 22 -8.53 4.83 0.94
N GLU A 23 -9.49 5.57 0.38
CA GLU A 23 -9.49 5.86 -1.04
C GLU A 23 -8.24 6.68 -1.39
N HIS A 24 -7.56 6.26 -2.47
CA HIS A 24 -6.30 6.84 -2.90
C HIS A 24 -6.32 7.39 -4.33
N ASN A 25 -7.40 7.18 -5.11
CA ASN A 25 -7.58 7.69 -6.49
C ASN A 25 -6.32 7.57 -7.39
N CYS A 26 -5.60 6.45 -7.25
CA CYS A 26 -4.27 6.28 -7.84
C CYS A 26 -4.05 4.82 -8.28
N THR A 27 -5.12 4.13 -8.67
CA THR A 27 -5.18 2.69 -8.93
C THR A 27 -4.16 2.19 -9.95
N GLU A 28 -3.73 3.06 -10.86
CA GLU A 28 -2.70 2.71 -11.85
C GLU A 28 -1.29 2.62 -11.27
N PHE A 29 -0.99 3.39 -10.22
CA PHE A 29 0.37 3.61 -9.70
C PHE A 29 0.53 3.25 -8.23
N PHE A 30 -0.57 3.02 -7.51
CA PHE A 30 -0.57 2.66 -6.11
C PHE A 30 -1.67 1.65 -5.78
N THR A 31 -1.35 0.70 -4.91
CA THR A 31 -2.34 -0.21 -4.32
C THR A 31 -1.91 -0.67 -2.94
N TYR A 32 -2.89 -0.99 -2.08
CA TYR A 32 -2.64 -1.65 -0.80
C TYR A 32 -2.63 -3.17 -0.97
N GLY A 33 -1.93 -3.86 -0.08
CA GLY A 33 -1.85 -5.31 -0.09
C GLY A 33 -1.48 -5.89 1.26
N VAL A 34 -1.42 -7.22 1.31
CA VAL A 34 -0.88 -7.96 2.45
C VAL A 34 0.24 -8.89 1.96
N GLU A 35 1.40 -8.75 2.59
CA GLU A 35 2.56 -9.64 2.44
C GLU A 35 2.53 -10.70 3.55
N ASP A 36 2.78 -11.97 3.19
CA ASP A 36 2.80 -13.14 4.09
C ASP A 36 1.56 -13.32 4.97
N GLY A 37 0.43 -12.74 4.55
CA GLY A 37 -0.86 -12.79 5.26
C GLY A 37 -0.91 -11.98 6.57
N LYS A 38 0.13 -11.22 6.90
CA LYS A 38 0.23 -10.50 8.18
C LYS A 38 0.66 -9.04 8.03
N THR A 39 1.54 -8.74 7.08
CA THR A 39 2.15 -7.42 6.96
C THR A 39 1.37 -6.61 5.94
N PHE A 40 0.75 -5.52 6.37
CA PHE A 40 0.13 -4.59 5.43
C PHE A 40 1.19 -3.83 4.65
N VAL A 41 0.98 -3.73 3.34
CA VAL A 41 1.90 -3.05 2.43
C VAL A 41 1.18 -2.08 1.51
N GLY A 42 1.94 -1.10 1.01
CA GLY A 42 1.56 -0.24 -0.10
C GLY A 42 2.58 -0.43 -1.22
N ILE A 43 2.12 -0.52 -2.45
CA ILE A 43 2.96 -0.81 -3.61
C ILE A 43 2.86 0.37 -4.55
N PHE A 44 3.99 1.01 -4.83
CA PHE A 44 4.09 2.08 -5.81
C PHE A 44 4.70 1.54 -7.10
N THR A 45 4.17 1.97 -8.23
CA THR A 45 4.60 1.52 -9.55
C THR A 45 4.87 2.73 -10.44
N ALA A 46 6.01 2.71 -11.13
CA ALA A 46 6.44 3.82 -11.97
C ALA A 46 5.48 4.01 -13.15
N PRO A 47 5.33 5.24 -13.68
CA PRO A 47 4.34 5.53 -14.71
C PRO A 47 4.69 4.91 -16.07
N LYS A 48 5.96 4.54 -16.27
CA LYS A 48 6.44 3.87 -17.48
C LYS A 48 7.67 3.00 -17.22
N ALA A 49 7.85 2.00 -18.08
CA ALA A 49 9.06 1.22 -18.25
C ALA A 49 10.24 2.07 -18.74
N GLY A 50 11.45 1.53 -18.58
CA GLY A 50 12.63 2.03 -19.29
C GLY A 50 13.13 3.40 -18.84
N LEU A 51 12.78 3.81 -17.61
CA LEU A 51 13.33 5.00 -17.00
C LEU A 51 14.77 4.74 -16.55
N GLN A 52 15.73 5.50 -17.09
CA GLN A 52 17.14 5.40 -16.72
C GLN A 52 17.38 5.74 -15.23
N SER A 53 16.58 6.66 -14.70
CA SER A 53 16.58 7.06 -13.30
C SER A 53 15.14 7.28 -12.83
N ILE A 54 14.84 6.84 -11.61
CA ILE A 54 13.57 7.03 -10.95
C ILE A 54 13.82 7.73 -9.61
N SER A 55 13.14 8.84 -9.39
CA SER A 55 13.06 9.58 -8.13
C SER A 55 11.61 9.61 -7.67
N TRP A 56 11.35 9.02 -6.53
CA TRP A 56 10.05 8.95 -5.88
C TRP A 56 9.92 10.03 -4.82
N HIS A 57 8.81 10.76 -4.85
CA HIS A 57 8.39 11.68 -3.80
C HIS A 57 6.96 11.35 -3.37
N ILE A 58 6.82 10.81 -2.16
CA ILE A 58 5.57 10.23 -1.66
C ILE A 58 5.18 10.95 -0.37
N LYS A 59 3.90 11.33 -0.24
CA LYS A 59 3.34 11.81 1.03
C LYS A 59 2.21 10.91 1.50
N LEU A 60 2.39 10.38 2.70
CA LEU A 60 1.37 9.60 3.40
C LEU A 60 0.89 10.38 4.63
N THR A 61 -0.41 10.34 4.89
CA THR A 61 -1.02 10.93 6.07
C THR A 61 -1.77 9.90 6.89
N TRP A 62 -1.73 10.01 8.21
CA TRP A 62 -2.48 9.13 9.10
C TRP A 62 -3.08 9.92 10.26
N LEU A 63 -4.15 9.37 10.82
CA LEU A 63 -4.79 9.85 12.03
C LEU A 63 -4.17 9.17 13.26
N GLY A 64 -4.05 9.91 14.36
CA GLY A 64 -3.54 9.41 15.64
C GLY A 64 -2.28 10.13 16.13
N MET A 65 -1.94 9.92 17.41
CA MET A 65 -0.78 10.54 18.08
C MET A 65 0.49 9.69 18.03
N GLU A 66 0.42 8.50 17.44
CA GLU A 66 1.49 7.50 17.43
C GLU A 66 2.62 7.83 16.46
N ASP A 67 3.73 7.12 16.64
CA ASP A 67 4.88 7.06 15.74
C ASP A 67 4.48 6.78 14.28
N SER A 68 5.42 7.06 13.37
CA SER A 68 5.19 6.83 11.94
C SER A 68 4.69 5.39 11.67
N PRO A 69 3.59 5.24 10.91
CA PRO A 69 3.04 3.93 10.56
C PRO A 69 3.91 3.20 9.54
N VAL A 70 4.93 3.85 8.98
CA VAL A 70 5.87 3.25 8.04
C VAL A 70 6.94 2.48 8.81
N HIS A 71 7.05 1.18 8.53
CA HIS A 71 8.11 0.33 9.06
C HIS A 71 9.35 0.38 8.17
N THR A 72 9.20 0.02 6.90
CA THR A 72 10.27 0.09 5.90
C THR A 72 9.74 0.62 4.57
N ILE A 73 10.66 1.13 3.75
CA ILE A 73 10.38 1.42 2.35
C ILE A 73 11.58 1.02 1.50
N ASP A 74 11.31 0.10 0.59
CA ASP A 74 12.33 -0.65 -0.12
C ASP A 74 11.98 -0.72 -1.62
N HIS A 75 13.02 -0.86 -2.44
CA HIS A 75 12.85 -1.22 -3.85
C HIS A 75 12.35 -2.65 -3.94
N TYR A 76 11.41 -2.89 -4.85
CA TYR A 76 10.79 -4.19 -5.02
C TYR A 76 11.32 -4.91 -6.27
N PRO A 77 11.62 -6.23 -6.19
CA PRO A 77 11.56 -7.10 -5.00
C PRO A 77 12.67 -6.89 -3.97
N SER A 78 13.84 -6.47 -4.45
CA SER A 78 14.96 -5.96 -3.66
C SER A 78 15.63 -4.85 -4.47
N GLU A 79 16.55 -4.09 -3.89
CA GLU A 79 17.29 -3.07 -4.64
C GLU A 79 18.04 -3.65 -5.85
N GLU A 80 18.77 -4.75 -5.64
CA GLU A 80 19.52 -5.44 -6.70
C GLU A 80 18.60 -5.95 -7.81
N GLN A 81 17.50 -6.59 -7.46
CA GLN A 81 16.54 -7.10 -8.44
C GLN A 81 15.79 -5.95 -9.14
N ALA A 82 15.46 -4.87 -8.42
CA ALA A 82 14.85 -3.69 -9.02
C ALA A 82 15.77 -3.07 -10.08
N VAL A 83 17.08 -2.95 -9.80
CA VAL A 83 18.06 -2.48 -10.79
C VAL A 83 18.11 -3.42 -12.00
N GLN A 84 18.14 -4.74 -11.78
CA GLN A 84 18.10 -5.71 -12.88
C GLN A 84 16.82 -5.60 -13.72
N ASN A 85 15.68 -5.41 -13.08
CA ASN A 85 14.39 -5.25 -13.73
C ASN A 85 14.34 -3.98 -14.58
N ILE A 86 14.81 -2.86 -14.03
CA ILE A 86 14.91 -1.58 -14.76
C ILE A 86 15.84 -1.74 -15.98
N ASN A 87 17.02 -2.33 -15.80
CA ASN A 87 17.96 -2.63 -16.88
C ASN A 87 17.36 -3.51 -17.99
N ASN A 88 16.39 -4.36 -17.64
CA ASN A 88 15.67 -5.22 -18.58
C ASN A 88 14.43 -4.55 -19.18
N GLY A 89 14.22 -3.26 -18.91
CA GLY A 89 13.11 -2.47 -19.44
C GLY A 89 11.79 -2.69 -18.73
N LEU A 90 11.78 -3.25 -17.52
CA LEU A 90 10.56 -3.43 -16.71
C LEU A 90 10.26 -2.18 -15.87
N TRP A 91 9.09 -2.17 -15.23
CA TRP A 91 8.65 -1.05 -14.42
C TRP A 91 9.30 -1.10 -13.03
N ALA A 92 9.84 0.03 -12.58
CA ALA A 92 10.34 0.16 -11.22
C ALA A 92 9.17 0.17 -10.23
N GLN A 93 9.37 -0.47 -9.09
CA GLN A 93 8.39 -0.55 -8.01
C GLN A 93 9.03 -0.27 -6.66
N LEU A 94 8.27 0.36 -5.76
CA LEU A 94 8.58 0.47 -4.34
C LEU A 94 7.53 -0.29 -3.53
N VAL A 95 7.97 -0.88 -2.44
CA VAL A 95 7.08 -1.42 -1.41
C VAL A 95 7.31 -0.63 -0.13
N VAL A 96 6.21 -0.13 0.45
CA VAL A 96 6.19 0.38 1.82
C VAL A 96 5.55 -0.68 2.70
N ARG A 97 6.23 -1.08 3.77
CA ARG A 97 5.70 -1.99 4.78
C ARG A 97 5.23 -1.16 5.96
N PHE A 98 3.99 -1.39 6.39
CA PHE A 98 3.41 -0.65 7.48
C PHE A 98 3.57 -1.43 8.79
N ARG A 99 3.76 -0.69 9.89
CA ARG A 99 3.58 -1.24 11.25
C ARG A 99 2.11 -1.60 11.41
N ASN A 100 1.79 -2.58 12.26
CA ASN A 100 0.39 -2.94 12.54
C ASN A 100 -0.40 -1.70 12.97
N THR A 101 -1.23 -1.17 12.08
CA THR A 101 -2.12 -0.05 12.36
C THR A 101 -3.44 -0.58 12.90
N SER A 102 -3.95 0.06 13.94
CA SER A 102 -5.07 -0.47 14.72
C SER A 102 -6.44 -0.27 14.05
N LEU A 103 -6.59 0.69 13.15
CA LEU A 103 -7.93 1.09 12.63
C LEU A 103 -7.92 1.52 11.15
N GLU A 104 -6.94 2.30 10.72
CA GLU A 104 -6.89 2.86 9.35
C GLU A 104 -5.48 2.79 8.77
N MET A 105 -5.38 2.44 7.50
CA MET A 105 -4.11 2.51 6.77
C MET A 105 -3.72 3.96 6.48
N PRO A 106 -2.42 4.29 6.37
CA PRO A 106 -2.00 5.63 5.98
C PRO A 106 -2.50 5.98 4.59
N LYS A 107 -3.15 7.13 4.44
CA LYS A 107 -3.69 7.64 3.18
C LYS A 107 -2.59 8.22 2.30
N LEU A 108 -2.58 7.83 1.02
CA LEU A 108 -1.74 8.46 0.01
C LEU A 108 -2.29 9.85 -0.36
N THR A 109 -1.52 10.90 -0.07
CA THR A 109 -1.89 12.29 -0.38
C THR A 109 -1.10 12.89 -1.53
N LEU A 110 0.09 12.36 -1.81
CA LEU A 110 0.87 12.75 -2.98
C LEU A 110 1.73 11.58 -3.45
N LEU A 111 1.74 11.36 -4.77
CA LEU A 111 2.74 10.55 -5.45
C LEU A 111 3.29 11.34 -6.63
N GLU A 112 4.59 11.57 -6.58
CA GLU A 112 5.38 12.17 -7.65
C GLU A 112 6.50 11.22 -8.05
N VAL A 113 6.71 11.09 -9.36
CA VAL A 113 7.82 10.32 -9.93
C VAL A 113 8.55 11.19 -10.93
N ASN A 114 9.85 11.40 -10.74
CA ASN A 114 10.68 12.28 -11.58
C ASN A 114 10.06 13.68 -11.75
N ASN A 115 9.59 14.28 -10.65
CA ASN A 115 8.91 15.59 -10.60
C ASN A 115 7.57 15.65 -11.35
N MET A 116 6.99 14.52 -11.76
CA MET A 116 5.67 14.44 -12.35
C MET A 116 4.67 13.92 -11.31
N THR A 117 3.69 14.75 -10.97
CA THR A 117 2.59 14.36 -10.08
C THR A 117 1.70 13.34 -10.77
N LEU A 118 1.65 12.12 -10.23
CA LEU A 118 0.79 11.06 -10.73
C LEU A 118 -0.59 11.09 -10.07
N CYS A 119 -0.63 11.40 -8.78
CA CYS A 119 -1.86 11.58 -8.04
C CYS A 119 -1.65 12.49 -6.82
N SER A 120 -2.70 13.22 -6.48
CA SER A 120 -2.76 14.09 -5.29
C SER A 120 -4.15 13.96 -4.69
N ASN A 121 -4.22 13.72 -3.38
CA ASN A 121 -5.48 13.59 -2.66
C ASN A 121 -5.53 14.60 -1.52
N PRO A 122 -6.73 15.12 -1.20
CA PRO A 122 -6.89 15.97 -0.04
C PRO A 122 -6.50 15.23 1.24
N LYS A 123 -5.84 15.94 2.14
CA LYS A 123 -5.58 15.47 3.51
C LYS A 123 -6.90 15.24 4.25
N SER A 124 -6.84 14.48 5.34
CA SER A 124 -8.00 14.37 6.23
C SER A 124 -8.38 15.76 6.77
N PRO A 125 -9.68 16.08 6.91
CA PRO A 125 -10.11 17.29 7.60
C PRO A 125 -9.81 17.25 9.10
N LEU A 126 -9.57 16.05 9.66
CA LEU A 126 -9.14 15.88 11.04
C LEU A 126 -7.63 16.13 11.17
N PRO A 127 -7.16 16.56 12.36
CA PRO A 127 -5.73 16.66 12.63
C PRO A 127 -5.02 15.35 12.27
N SER A 128 -4.06 15.44 11.35
CA SER A 128 -3.35 14.30 10.79
C SER A 128 -1.86 14.55 10.75
N ASN A 129 -1.07 13.51 10.97
CA ASN A 129 0.36 13.55 10.77
C ASN A 129 0.69 13.30 9.29
N THR A 130 1.85 13.79 8.84
CA THR A 130 2.32 13.59 7.47
C THR A 130 3.75 13.07 7.49
N ILE A 131 4.04 12.08 6.66
CA ILE A 131 5.41 11.65 6.37
C ILE A 131 5.68 11.88 4.89
N THR A 132 6.84 12.45 4.61
CA THR A 132 7.36 12.60 3.25
C THR A 132 8.47 11.58 3.06
N ILE A 133 8.38 10.82 1.96
CA ILE A 133 9.33 9.78 1.65
C ILE A 133 9.96 10.07 0.29
N ASN A 134 11.29 10.13 0.28
CA ASN A 134 12.09 10.28 -0.93
C ASN A 134 12.92 9.02 -1.14
N ARG A 135 12.86 8.44 -2.34
CA ARG A 135 13.67 7.27 -2.73
C ARG A 135 14.09 7.38 -4.18
N GLY A 136 15.31 6.94 -4.48
CA GLY A 136 15.84 6.95 -5.84
C GLY A 136 16.39 5.59 -6.22
N ILE A 137 16.37 5.27 -7.51
CA ILE A 137 17.06 4.14 -8.12
C ILE A 137 17.49 4.51 -9.54
N VAL A 138 18.66 4.03 -9.94
CA VAL A 138 19.26 4.34 -11.24
C VAL A 138 19.65 3.03 -11.92
N ALA A 139 19.38 2.94 -13.21
CA ALA A 139 19.84 1.84 -14.04
C ALA A 139 21.37 1.84 -14.14
N THR A 140 21.98 0.66 -14.10
CA THR A 140 23.45 0.54 -14.19
C THR A 140 23.96 0.44 -15.62
N ARG A 141 23.05 0.29 -16.60
CA ARG A 141 23.36 0.31 -18.03
C ARG A 141 22.26 1.03 -18.82
N GLU A 142 22.59 1.41 -20.04
CA GLU A 142 21.62 1.93 -21.00
C GLU A 142 20.50 0.91 -21.26
N ILE A 143 19.25 1.38 -21.22
CA ILE A 143 18.07 0.55 -21.44
C ILE A 143 17.73 0.56 -22.94
N THR A 144 18.07 -0.52 -23.63
CA THR A 144 17.87 -0.63 -25.09
C THR A 144 16.55 -1.31 -25.48
N THR A 145 15.86 -1.93 -24.53
CA THR A 145 14.60 -2.65 -24.76
C THR A 145 13.61 -2.28 -23.67
N ILE A 146 12.37 -1.95 -24.07
CA ILE A 146 11.28 -1.60 -23.15
C ILE A 146 10.30 -2.76 -23.13
N LYS A 147 10.06 -3.33 -21.95
CA LYS A 147 9.04 -4.36 -21.73
C LYS A 147 7.90 -3.73 -20.95
N ALA A 148 6.72 -3.61 -21.56
CA ALA A 148 5.53 -3.04 -20.91
C ALA A 148 4.89 -3.98 -19.86
N GLU A 149 5.67 -4.89 -19.29
CA GLU A 149 5.22 -5.86 -18.30
C GLU A 149 5.37 -5.26 -16.90
N ARG A 150 4.24 -5.12 -16.21
CA ARG A 150 4.23 -4.88 -14.76
C ARG A 150 4.71 -6.14 -14.07
N ILE A 151 5.73 -6.03 -13.23
CA ILE A 151 6.04 -7.10 -12.28
C ILE A 151 4.80 -7.24 -11.39
N LYS A 152 4.13 -8.38 -11.52
CA LYS A 152 3.03 -8.74 -10.65
C LYS A 152 3.64 -9.11 -9.30
N MET A 153 3.66 -8.16 -8.37
CA MET A 153 3.50 -8.56 -6.99
C MET A 153 2.15 -9.30 -6.91
N HIS A 154 2.08 -10.40 -6.18
CA HIS A 154 0.79 -10.99 -5.80
C HIS A 154 0.44 -10.47 -4.41
N PRO A 155 0.09 -9.17 -4.22
CA PRO A 155 -0.48 -8.78 -2.95
C PRO A 155 -1.76 -9.59 -2.80
N VAL A 156 -1.85 -10.36 -1.71
CA VAL A 156 -3.15 -10.88 -1.32
C VAL A 156 -3.95 -9.65 -0.91
N LEU A 157 -4.80 -9.18 -1.81
CA LEU A 157 -5.71 -8.09 -1.50
C LEU A 157 -6.59 -8.56 -0.34
N PRO A 158 -6.75 -7.78 0.75
CA PRO A 158 -7.67 -8.14 1.80
C PRO A 158 -9.07 -8.24 1.20
N LYS A 159 -9.77 -9.36 1.44
CA LYS A 159 -11.20 -9.47 1.11
C LYS A 159 -11.94 -8.53 2.03
N ILE A 160 -12.27 -7.34 1.54
CA ILE A 160 -13.05 -6.36 2.30
C ILE A 160 -14.47 -6.90 2.43
N LYS A 161 -14.90 -7.24 3.65
CA LYS A 161 -16.33 -7.31 3.96
C LYS A 161 -16.78 -5.90 4.32
N PRO A 162 -17.73 -5.29 3.60
CA PRO A 162 -18.25 -3.99 3.99
C PRO A 162 -18.91 -4.09 5.37
N THR A 163 -18.42 -3.32 6.33
CA THR A 163 -19.10 -3.14 7.62
C THR A 163 -20.00 -1.92 7.46
N PHE A 164 -21.30 -2.15 7.34
CA PHE A 164 -22.28 -1.06 7.41
C PHE A 164 -22.39 -0.61 8.86
N PHE A 165 -22.01 0.63 9.15
CA PHE A 165 -22.39 1.30 10.39
C PHE A 165 -23.81 1.82 10.20
N ILE A 166 -24.78 1.19 10.87
CA ILE A 166 -26.13 1.74 11.01
C ILE A 166 -26.06 2.61 12.27
N ASN A 167 -26.16 3.93 12.10
CA ASN A 167 -26.32 4.89 13.20
C ASN A 167 -27.69 4.76 13.85
#